data_AF-A0A967WP43-F1
#
_entry.id   AF-A0A967WP43-F1
#
_cell.length_a   1.000
_cell.length_b   1.000
_cell.length_c   1.000
_cell.angle_alpha   90.00
_cell.angle_beta   90.00
_cell.angle_gamma   90.00
#
_symmetry.space_group_name_H-M   'P 1'
#
loop_
_entity.id
_entity.type
_entity.pdbx_description
1 polymer ?
#
loop_
_entity_poly.entity_id
_entity_poly.type
_entity_poly.pdbx_seq_one_letter_code
_entity_poly.pdbx_strand_id
1 'polypeptide(L)'
;MTAWQNLTYILTVTNNGLSDATDVALTDTLPAGVTFVSATPSQGACSETGGTVTCNLGNLASGATTTVTLVVTPTAEGTITNKASVMG
;
A
#
# COMPACT_ATOMS: atom_id res chain seq x y z
N MET A 1 -6.28 24.34 17.37
CA MET A 1 -5.74 23.74 16.13
C MET A 1 -5.80 22.24 16.30
N THR A 2 -6.85 21.58 15.83
CA THR A 2 -6.88 20.12 15.79
C THR A 2 -5.96 19.70 14.66
N ALA A 3 -4.74 19.27 14.98
CA ALA A 3 -3.88 18.63 14.00
C ALA A 3 -4.55 17.33 13.58
N TRP A 4 -4.93 17.21 12.31
CA TRP A 4 -5.38 15.93 11.75
C TRP A 4 -4.29 14.89 12.02
N GLN A 5 -4.62 13.83 12.76
CA GLN A 5 -3.67 12.74 13.00
C GLN A 5 -3.49 11.93 11.72
N ASN A 6 -2.26 11.50 11.44
CA ASN A 6 -2.01 10.63 10.30
C ASN A 6 -2.71 9.28 10.51
N LEU A 7 -3.27 8.74 9.43
CA LEU A 7 -3.79 7.39 9.35
C LEU A 7 -2.70 6.48 8.81
N THR A 8 -2.45 5.37 9.51
CA THR A 8 -1.48 4.35 9.12
C THR A 8 -2.22 3.09 8.69
N TYR A 9 -2.03 2.70 7.45
CA TYR A 9 -2.50 1.44 6.87
C TYR A 9 -1.34 0.46 6.76
N ILE A 10 -1.56 -0.78 7.19
CA ILE A 10 -0.60 -1.88 6.99
C ILE A 10 -1.21 -2.82 5.97
N LEU A 11 -0.65 -2.82 4.76
CA LEU A 11 -1.06 -3.68 3.67
C LEU A 11 -0.20 -4.94 3.71
N THR A 12 -0.82 -6.09 3.90
CA THR A 12 -0.14 -7.38 3.92
C THR A 12 -0.38 -8.12 2.62
N VAL A 13 0.70 -8.50 1.94
CA VAL A 13 0.69 -9.26 0.69
C VAL A 13 1.33 -10.62 0.93
N THR A 14 0.56 -11.68 0.74
CA THR A 14 1.02 -13.07 0.94
C THR A 14 0.87 -13.84 -0.36
N ASN A 15 1.95 -14.51 -0.80
CA ASN A 15 1.88 -15.46 -1.90
C ASN A 15 1.27 -16.77 -1.40
N ASN A 16 -0.02 -16.99 -1.69
CA ASN A 16 -0.74 -18.22 -1.35
C ASN A 16 -0.69 -19.28 -2.47
N GLY A 17 0.08 -19.03 -3.54
CA GLY A 17 0.31 -20.01 -4.61
C GLY A 17 1.25 -21.13 -4.17
N LEU A 18 1.24 -22.23 -4.92
CA LEU A 18 2.16 -23.37 -4.73
C LEU A 18 3.54 -23.15 -5.37
N SER A 19 3.74 -21.98 -5.98
CA SER A 19 4.93 -21.61 -6.74
C SER A 19 5.31 -20.17 -6.42
N ASP A 20 6.55 -19.80 -6.74
CA ASP A 20 7.05 -18.46 -6.51
C ASP A 20 6.35 -17.46 -7.44
N ALA A 21 5.85 -16.37 -6.85
CA ALA A 21 5.26 -15.26 -7.58
C ALA A 21 6.39 -14.30 -8.00
N THR A 22 6.39 -13.91 -9.28
CA THR A 22 7.41 -13.03 -9.87
C THR A 22 6.78 -11.68 -10.22
N ASP A 23 7.56 -10.61 -10.16
CA ASP A 23 7.08 -9.26 -10.49
C ASP A 23 5.83 -8.85 -9.70
N VAL A 24 5.79 -9.20 -8.41
CA VAL A 24 4.67 -8.86 -7.54
C VAL A 24 4.61 -7.35 -7.37
N ALA A 25 3.49 -6.77 -7.75
CA ALA A 25 3.21 -5.35 -7.63
C ALA A 25 1.91 -5.14 -6.84
N LEU A 26 1.95 -4.22 -5.88
CA LEU A 26 0.79 -3.72 -5.14
C LEU A 26 0.44 -2.33 -5.65
N THR A 27 -0.80 -2.12 -6.07
CA THR A 27 -1.32 -0.81 -6.47
C THR A 27 -2.42 -0.40 -5.52
N ASP A 28 -2.34 0.79 -4.95
CA ASP A 28 -3.33 1.36 -4.04
C ASP A 28 -3.74 2.74 -4.52
N THR A 29 -5.03 2.92 -4.80
CA THR A 29 -5.58 4.22 -5.22
C THR A 29 -6.15 4.92 -4.00
N LEU A 30 -5.47 5.96 -3.55
CA LEU A 30 -5.90 6.73 -2.40
C LEU A 30 -7.26 7.40 -2.70
N PRO A 31 -8.24 7.28 -1.80
CA PRO A 31 -9.53 7.94 -1.97
C PRO A 31 -9.38 9.46 -1.90
N ALA A 32 -10.35 10.18 -2.46
CA ALA A 32 -10.44 11.61 -2.25
C ALA A 32 -10.61 11.90 -0.73
N GLY A 33 -10.02 13.00 -0.26
CA GLY A 33 -10.05 13.35 1.16
C GLY A 33 -8.90 12.80 1.99
N VAL A 34 -7.85 12.26 1.36
CA VAL A 34 -6.55 12.01 2.01
C VAL A 34 -5.38 12.55 1.17
N THR A 35 -4.29 12.90 1.82
CA THR A 35 -3.01 13.22 1.17
C THR A 35 -1.96 12.19 1.56
N PHE A 36 -1.22 11.71 0.56
CA PHE A 36 -0.09 10.81 0.77
C PHE A 36 0.97 11.45 1.68
N VAL A 37 1.52 10.67 2.61
CA VAL A 37 2.65 11.08 3.47
C VAL A 37 3.85 10.20 3.18
N SER A 38 3.69 8.88 3.26
CA SER A 38 4.76 7.92 2.97
C SER A 38 4.20 6.53 2.66
N ALA A 39 4.97 5.74 1.91
CA ALA A 39 4.75 4.32 1.74
C ALA A 39 6.09 3.60 1.91
N THR A 40 6.18 2.75 2.93
CA THR A 40 7.39 2.01 3.27
C THR A 40 7.11 0.52 3.12
N PRO A 41 7.61 -0.13 2.05
CA PRO A 41 7.50 -1.57 1.91
C PRO A 41 8.58 -2.29 2.75
N SER A 42 8.30 -3.51 3.20
CA SER A 42 9.31 -4.39 3.81
C SER A 42 10.27 -4.99 2.79
N GLN A 43 9.90 -4.96 1.50
CA GLN A 43 10.72 -5.43 0.39
C GLN A 43 10.39 -4.62 -0.88
N GLY A 44 11.42 -4.32 -1.68
CA GLY A 44 11.25 -3.61 -2.94
C GLY A 44 11.11 -2.10 -2.73
N ALA A 45 10.32 -1.43 -3.57
CA ALA A 45 10.17 0.01 -3.54
C ALA A 45 8.74 0.45 -3.87
N CYS A 46 8.30 1.52 -3.21
CA CYS A 46 7.02 2.19 -3.48
C CYS A 46 7.26 3.57 -4.09
N SER A 47 6.38 3.96 -5.00
CA SER A 47 6.28 5.30 -5.55
C SER A 47 4.82 5.74 -5.55
N GLU A 48 4.58 7.01 -5.28
CA GLU A 48 3.24 7.61 -5.40
C GLU A 48 3.22 8.56 -6.60
N THR A 49 2.14 8.52 -7.38
CA THR A 49 1.90 9.44 -8.48
C THR A 49 0.41 9.73 -8.61
N GLY A 50 0.02 10.98 -8.40
CA GLY A 50 -1.35 11.45 -8.64
C GLY A 50 -2.41 10.84 -7.71
N GLY A 51 -2.04 10.43 -6.50
CA GLY A 51 -2.89 9.72 -5.54
C GLY A 51 -2.86 8.20 -5.69
N THR A 52 -2.05 7.65 -6.60
CA THR A 52 -1.89 6.20 -6.76
C THR A 52 -0.52 5.77 -6.24
N VAL A 53 -0.52 4.96 -5.19
CA VAL A 53 0.68 4.32 -4.63
C VAL A 53 0.91 3.00 -5.36
N THR A 54 2.06 2.87 -6.00
CA THR A 54 2.50 1.64 -6.67
C THR A 54 3.75 1.12 -5.99
N CYS A 55 3.70 -0.10 -5.49
CA CYS A 55 4.80 -0.77 -4.82
C CYS A 55 5.23 -1.99 -5.62
N ASN A 56 6.44 -1.97 -6.16
CA ASN A 56 7.09 -3.14 -6.71
C ASN A 56 7.74 -3.91 -5.57
N LEU A 57 7.15 -5.06 -5.23
CA LEU A 57 7.58 -5.94 -4.14
C LEU A 57 8.56 -7.01 -4.61
N GLY A 58 8.70 -7.18 -5.94
CA GLY A 58 9.63 -8.12 -6.55
C GLY A 58 9.11 -9.55 -6.45
N ASN A 59 10.00 -10.51 -6.19
CA ASN A 59 9.63 -11.92 -6.15
C ASN A 59 9.24 -12.35 -4.74
N LEU A 60 8.11 -13.03 -4.61
CA LEU A 60 7.67 -13.64 -3.36
C LEU A 60 7.66 -15.16 -3.51
N ALA A 61 8.48 -15.84 -2.71
CA ALA A 61 8.46 -17.30 -2.66
C ALA A 61 7.08 -17.83 -2.20
N SER A 62 6.75 -19.08 -2.54
CA SER A 62 5.54 -19.75 -2.05
C SER A 62 5.40 -19.65 -0.52
N GLY A 63 4.29 -19.11 -0.02
CA GLY A 63 4.03 -18.90 1.40
C GLY A 63 4.71 -17.68 2.03
N ALA A 64 5.53 -16.94 1.27
CA ALA A 64 6.16 -15.71 1.76
C ALA A 64 5.14 -14.58 1.90
N THR A 65 5.41 -13.69 2.86
CA THR A 65 4.59 -12.50 3.13
C THR A 65 5.48 -11.27 3.17
N THR A 66 5.00 -10.19 2.55
CA THR A 66 5.60 -8.85 2.60
C THR A 66 4.53 -7.85 3.04
N THR A 67 4.95 -6.73 3.61
CA THR A 67 4.05 -5.69 4.11
C THR A 67 4.41 -4.33 3.54
N VAL A 68 3.42 -3.45 3.40
CA VAL A 68 3.59 -2.05 3.05
C VAL A 68 2.92 -1.20 4.11
N THR A 69 3.71 -0.35 4.77
CA THR A 69 3.21 0.64 5.72
C THR A 69 2.92 1.93 4.95
N LEU A 70 1.63 2.22 4.74
CA LEU A 70 1.14 3.40 4.05
C LEU A 70 0.62 4.42 5.08
N VAL A 71 1.16 5.62 5.04
CA VAL A 71 0.75 6.73 5.91
C VAL A 71 0.09 7.80 5.05
N VAL A 72 -1.11 8.23 5.46
CA VAL A 72 -1.87 9.30 4.81
C VAL A 72 -2.38 10.28 5.84
N THR A 73 -2.64 11.52 5.43
CA THR A 73 -3.29 12.53 6.26
C THR A 73 -4.71 12.77 5.75
N PRO A 74 -5.74 12.60 6.59
CA PRO A 74 -7.10 12.96 6.19
C PRO A 74 -7.21 14.48 5.99
N THR A 75 -7.88 14.87 4.92
CA THR A 75 -8.16 16.28 4.56
C THR A 75 -9.65 16.61 4.60
N ALA A 76 -10.51 15.62 4.84
CA ALA A 76 -11.95 15.78 5.00
C ALA A 76 -12.48 14.78 6.06
N GLU A 77 -13.61 15.14 6.67
CA GLU A 77 -14.36 14.24 7.54
C GLU A 77 -15.20 13.26 6.70
N GLY A 78 -15.26 11.99 7.10
CA GLY A 78 -16.05 10.97 6.42
C GLY A 78 -15.41 9.58 6.47
N THR A 79 -16.03 8.64 5.76
CA THR A 79 -15.50 7.28 5.60
C THR A 79 -14.40 7.26 4.54
N ILE A 80 -13.18 6.91 4.94
CA ILE A 80 -12.04 6.71 4.04
C ILE A 80 -11.94 5.22 3.72
N THR A 81 -12.15 4.84 2.46
CA THR A 81 -12.01 3.46 1.98
C THR A 81 -10.72 3.33 1.18
N ASN A 82 -9.79 2.52 1.69
CA ASN A 82 -8.55 2.19 1.00
C ASN A 82 -8.76 0.96 0.11
N LYS A 83 -8.31 1.00 -1.16
CA LYS A 83 -8.49 -0.12 -2.11
C LYS A 83 -7.17 -0.43 -2.80
N ALA A 84 -6.56 -1.51 -2.36
CA ALA A 84 -5.35 -2.04 -2.97
C ALA A 84 -5.62 -3.30 -3.80
N SER A 85 -4.82 -3.48 -4.85
CA SER A 85 -4.82 -4.64 -5.74
C SER A 85 -3.40 -5.17 -5.86
N VAL A 86 -3.26 -6.50 -5.87
CA VAL A 86 -1.98 -7.18 -6.07
C VAL A 86 -2.02 -7.89 -7.41
N MET A 87 -0.93 -7.77 -8.17
CA MET A 87 -0.68 -8.53 -9.39
C MET A 87 0.65 -9.28 -9.23
N GLY A 88 0.73 -10.53 -9.68
CA GLY A 88 1.89 -11.41 -9.57
C GLY A 88 1.59 -12.80 -10.10
#